data_AF-A0A8H5WCF0-F1
#
_entry.id   AF-A0A8H5WCF0-F1
#
_cell.length_a   1.000
_cell.length_b   1.000
_cell.length_c   1.000
_cell.angle_alpha   90.00
_cell.angle_beta   90.00
_cell.angle_gamma   90.00
#
_symmetry.space_group_name_H-M   'P 1'
#
loop_
_entity.id
_entity.type
_entity.pdbx_description
1 polymer ?
#
loop_
_entity_poly.entity_id
_entity_poly.type
_entity_poly.pdbx_seq_one_letter_code
_entity_poly.pdbx_strand_id
1 'polypeptide(L)'
;MAGSITKPKKPKSKRTPVRLRHKIEKASAAKQKKERKLAKKNPEWRSKLKKDPGIPNLFPYKEKLLQEIEENRLKKAEEAQRRKELAKAAKTGSKDEATTTDVQVDVGDEMDEDGMDEDIDESNPMAALIASARAAAATYDRQLADDDDMDEDD
;
A
#
# COMPACT_ATOMS: atom_id res chain seq x y z
N MET A 1 -20.10 37.42 -52.29
CA MET A 1 -19.36 38.01 -51.15
C MET A 1 -17.85 37.85 -51.40
N ALA A 2 -17.32 38.52 -52.41
CA ALA A 2 -15.89 38.52 -52.71
C ALA A 2 -15.31 39.86 -52.21
N GLY A 3 -14.70 39.84 -51.03
CA GLY A 3 -14.20 41.04 -50.35
C GLY A 3 -12.77 40.86 -49.85
N SER A 4 -11.82 41.52 -50.52
CA SER A 4 -10.46 41.90 -50.08
C SER A 4 -9.37 40.81 -49.93
N ILE A 5 -8.67 40.52 -51.03
CA ILE A 5 -7.39 39.76 -51.04
C ILE A 5 -6.19 40.62 -51.51
N THR A 6 -6.32 41.95 -51.57
CA THR A 6 -5.29 42.77 -52.26
C THR A 6 -4.16 43.34 -51.38
N LYS A 7 -4.10 43.08 -50.06
CA LYS A 7 -2.89 43.39 -49.25
C LYS A 7 -2.69 42.34 -48.14
N PRO A 8 -1.64 41.50 -48.20
CA PRO A 8 -1.34 40.57 -47.09
C PRO A 8 -1.02 41.36 -45.82
N LYS A 9 -1.63 40.98 -44.69
CA LYS A 9 -1.32 41.55 -43.37
C LYS A 9 0.14 41.26 -43.04
N LYS A 10 0.80 42.21 -42.34
CA LYS A 10 2.17 42.01 -41.86
C LYS A 10 2.26 40.69 -41.08
N PRO A 11 3.17 39.76 -41.45
CA PRO A 11 3.27 38.47 -40.79
C PRO A 11 3.63 38.65 -39.32
N LYS A 12 2.98 37.88 -38.44
CA LYS A 12 3.33 37.87 -37.02
C LYS A 12 4.68 37.18 -36.85
N SER A 13 5.57 37.81 -36.09
CA SER A 13 6.87 37.21 -35.76
C SER A 13 6.68 35.96 -34.91
N LYS A 14 7.40 34.88 -35.25
CA LYS A 14 7.50 33.66 -34.44
C LYS A 14 8.46 33.83 -33.24
N ARG A 15 9.18 34.96 -33.16
CA ARG A 15 10.11 35.25 -32.06
C ARG A 15 9.32 35.53 -30.79
N THR A 16 9.54 34.73 -29.76
CA THR A 16 8.96 34.98 -28.44
C THR A 16 9.86 35.90 -27.63
N PRO A 17 9.35 37.02 -27.09
CA PRO A 17 10.15 37.87 -26.21
C PRO A 17 10.52 37.11 -24.92
N VAL A 18 11.70 37.40 -24.37
CA VAL A 18 12.25 36.76 -23.16
C VAL A 18 11.27 36.84 -21.99
N ARG A 19 10.61 37.99 -21.82
CA ARG A 19 9.55 38.20 -20.82
C ARG A 19 8.42 37.18 -20.92
N LEU A 20 7.99 36.82 -22.14
CA LEU A 20 6.92 35.85 -22.36
C LEU A 20 7.38 34.44 -22.01
N ARG A 21 8.62 34.06 -22.37
CA ARG A 21 9.21 32.75 -22.04
C ARG A 21 9.24 32.53 -20.52
N HIS A 22 9.79 33.47 -19.77
CA HIS A 22 9.84 33.37 -18.30
C HIS A 22 8.46 33.46 -17.65
N LYS A 23 7.52 34.21 -18.23
CA LYS A 23 6.14 34.22 -17.74
C LYS A 23 5.48 32.84 -17.91
N ILE A 24 5.66 32.19 -19.06
CA ILE A 24 5.14 30.85 -19.33
C ILE A 24 5.77 29.83 -18.38
N GLU A 25 7.09 29.88 -18.20
CA GLU A 25 7.83 28.99 -17.30
C GLU A 25 7.36 29.13 -15.84
N LYS A 26 7.24 30.35 -15.33
CA LYS A 26 6.73 30.58 -13.96
C LYS A 26 5.28 30.12 -13.82
N ALA A 27 4.45 30.33 -14.84
CA ALA A 27 3.06 29.89 -14.83
C ALA A 27 2.92 28.36 -14.90
N SER A 28 3.73 27.67 -15.71
CA SER A 28 3.72 26.21 -15.80
C SER A 28 4.21 25.57 -14.50
N ALA A 29 5.29 26.10 -13.91
CA ALA A 29 5.78 25.65 -12.61
C ALA A 29 4.74 25.87 -11.49
N ALA A 30 4.06 27.02 -11.49
CA ALA A 30 2.97 27.29 -10.54
C ALA A 30 1.79 26.33 -10.73
N LYS A 31 1.41 26.02 -11.97
CA LYS A 31 0.36 25.04 -12.30
C LYS A 31 0.72 23.66 -11.77
N GLN A 32 1.92 23.17 -12.07
CA GLN A 32 2.40 21.86 -11.59
C GLN A 32 2.46 21.80 -10.06
N LYS A 33 2.91 22.87 -9.38
CA LYS A 33 2.90 22.96 -7.91
C LYS A 33 1.47 22.87 -7.35
N LYS A 34 0.49 23.51 -7.99
CA LYS A 34 -0.93 23.43 -7.61
C LYS A 34 -1.49 22.04 -7.87
N GLU A 35 -1.26 21.46 -9.05
CA GLU A 35 -1.67 20.08 -9.40
C GLU A 35 -1.11 19.05 -8.43
N ARG A 36 0.16 19.16 -8.02
CA ARG A 36 0.76 18.28 -6.99
C ARG A 36 0.09 18.43 -5.62
N LYS A 37 -0.28 19.66 -5.24
CA LYS A 37 -1.00 19.90 -3.97
C LYS A 37 -2.43 19.36 -4.03
N LEU A 38 -3.12 19.51 -5.17
CA LEU A 38 -4.46 18.98 -5.39
C LEU A 38 -4.45 17.44 -5.44
N ALA A 39 -3.49 16.84 -6.16
CA ALA A 39 -3.32 15.39 -6.25
C ALA A 39 -3.16 14.73 -4.87
N LYS A 40 -2.45 15.37 -3.93
CA LYS A 40 -2.32 14.90 -2.54
C LYS A 40 -3.61 15.05 -1.72
N LYS A 41 -4.46 16.02 -2.07
CA LYS A 41 -5.69 16.37 -1.33
C LYS A 41 -6.94 15.71 -1.88
N ASN A 42 -6.90 15.12 -3.07
CA ASN A 42 -8.06 14.52 -3.72
C ASN A 42 -8.49 13.23 -2.99
N PRO A 43 -9.67 13.22 -2.36
CA PRO A 43 -10.20 12.03 -1.69
C PRO A 43 -10.73 10.97 -2.66
N GLU A 44 -10.86 11.28 -3.95
CA GLU A 44 -11.44 10.40 -4.97
C GLU A 44 -10.49 9.26 -5.40
N TRP A 45 -9.20 9.30 -5.03
CA TRP A 45 -8.20 8.29 -5.42
C TRP A 45 -8.11 7.10 -4.45
N ARG A 46 -9.16 6.85 -3.65
CA ARG A 46 -9.20 5.72 -2.69
C ARG A 46 -9.40 4.35 -3.32
N SER A 47 -9.77 4.25 -4.60
CA SER A 47 -9.67 2.98 -5.33
C SER A 47 -8.24 2.82 -5.86
N LYS A 48 -7.37 2.15 -5.08
CA LYS A 48 -5.98 1.82 -5.49
C LYS A 48 -5.93 1.04 -6.81
N LEU A 49 -6.99 0.30 -7.14
CA LEU A 49 -7.09 -0.43 -8.40
C LEU A 49 -7.66 0.47 -9.49
N LYS A 50 -6.90 0.60 -10.58
CA LYS A 50 -7.36 1.19 -11.83
C LYS A 50 -8.44 0.28 -12.41
N LYS A 51 -9.51 0.87 -12.95
CA LYS A 51 -10.49 0.11 -13.73
C LYS A 51 -9.85 -0.24 -15.07
N ASP A 52 -9.75 -1.52 -15.38
CA ASP A 52 -9.25 -1.97 -16.67
C ASP A 52 -10.29 -1.67 -17.76
N PRO A 53 -9.87 -1.19 -18.94
CA PRO A 53 -10.79 -0.86 -20.02
C PRO A 53 -11.46 -2.08 -20.69
N GLY A 54 -11.16 -3.30 -20.24
CA GLY A 54 -11.79 -4.55 -20.69
C GLY A 54 -11.46 -4.94 -22.14
N ILE A 55 -12.12 -5.99 -22.63
CA ILE A 55 -11.99 -6.47 -24.01
C ILE A 55 -12.93 -5.67 -24.91
N PRO A 56 -12.42 -4.94 -25.92
CA PRO A 56 -13.26 -4.18 -26.85
C PRO A 56 -14.26 -5.06 -27.61
N ASN A 57 -15.44 -4.53 -27.93
CA ASN A 57 -16.49 -5.30 -28.63
C ASN A 57 -16.16 -5.60 -30.09
N LEU A 58 -15.34 -4.77 -30.73
CA LEU A 58 -14.97 -4.95 -32.15
C LEU A 58 -13.93 -6.07 -32.36
N PHE A 59 -13.44 -6.70 -31.28
CA PHE A 59 -12.45 -7.75 -31.39
C PHE A 59 -13.10 -9.05 -31.91
N PRO A 60 -12.67 -9.59 -33.07
CA PRO A 60 -13.33 -10.72 -33.73
C PRO A 60 -13.40 -12.01 -32.89
N TYR A 61 -12.47 -12.18 -31.94
CA TYR A 61 -12.38 -13.36 -31.08
C TYR A 61 -12.67 -13.03 -29.61
N LYS A 62 -13.49 -12.01 -29.35
CA LYS A 62 -13.87 -11.62 -27.98
C LYS A 62 -14.47 -12.79 -27.19
N GLU A 63 -15.35 -13.57 -27.81
CA GLU A 63 -15.99 -14.73 -27.17
C GLU A 63 -14.99 -15.83 -26.78
N LYS A 64 -14.01 -16.12 -27.65
CA LYS A 64 -12.95 -17.10 -27.35
C LYS A 64 -12.11 -16.63 -26.16
N LEU A 65 -11.77 -15.35 -26.14
CA LEU A 65 -10.99 -14.76 -25.05
C LEU A 65 -11.76 -14.75 -23.72
N LEU A 66 -13.09 -14.57 -23.76
CA LEU A 66 -13.94 -14.69 -22.57
C LEU A 66 -13.97 -16.13 -22.04
N GLN A 67 -14.10 -17.11 -22.92
CA GLN A 67 -14.06 -18.54 -22.56
C GLN A 67 -12.73 -18.92 -21.90
N GLU A 68 -11.60 -18.52 -22.49
CA GLU A 68 -10.27 -18.76 -21.93
C GLU A 68 -10.10 -18.13 -20.53
N ILE A 69 -10.66 -16.92 -20.32
CA ILE A 69 -10.63 -16.26 -19.01
C ILE A 69 -11.47 -17.02 -17.98
N GLU A 70 -12.64 -17.51 -18.35
CA GLU A 70 -13.50 -18.30 -17.47
C GLU A 70 -12.84 -19.62 -17.06
N GLU A 71 -12.26 -20.34 -18.02
CA GLU A 71 -11.50 -21.56 -17.75
C GLU A 71 -10.32 -21.32 -16.80
N ASN A 72 -9.56 -20.25 -17.02
CA ASN A 72 -8.44 -19.88 -16.15
C ASN A 72 -8.93 -19.48 -14.74
N ARG A 73 -10.08 -18.83 -14.63
CA ARG A 73 -10.69 -18.50 -13.33
C ARG A 73 -11.11 -19.76 -12.57
N LEU A 74 -11.68 -20.75 -13.25
CA LEU A 74 -12.05 -22.04 -12.66
C LEU A 74 -10.81 -22.80 -12.16
N LYS A 75 -9.78 -22.93 -13.00
CA LYS A 75 -8.50 -23.58 -12.63
C LYS A 75 -7.84 -22.93 -11.42
N LYS A 76 -7.74 -21.60 -11.43
CA LYS A 76 -7.15 -20.84 -10.30
C LYS A 76 -7.96 -20.99 -9.01
N ALA A 77 -9.29 -21.11 -9.10
CA ALA A 77 -10.14 -21.34 -7.94
C ALA A 77 -9.93 -22.76 -7.36
N GLU A 78 -9.85 -23.78 -8.22
CA GLU A 78 -9.54 -25.16 -7.80
C GLU A 78 -8.16 -25.24 -7.14
N GLU A 79 -7.13 -24.67 -7.77
CA GLU A 79 -5.77 -24.63 -7.20
C GLU A 79 -5.72 -23.90 -5.85
N ALA A 80 -6.46 -22.80 -5.71
CA ALA A 80 -6.56 -22.08 -4.45
C ALA A 80 -7.25 -22.90 -3.35
N GLN A 81 -8.28 -23.70 -3.71
CA GLN A 81 -8.93 -24.63 -2.78
C GLN A 81 -7.97 -25.75 -2.37
N ARG A 82 -7.31 -26.40 -3.33
CA ARG A 82 -6.30 -27.43 -3.05
C ARG A 82 -5.17 -26.91 -2.17
N ARG A 83 -4.67 -25.70 -2.44
CA ARG A 83 -3.64 -25.06 -1.61
C ARG A 83 -4.13 -24.80 -0.19
N LYS A 84 -5.41 -24.40 -0.02
CA LYS A 84 -6.01 -24.22 1.31
C LYS A 84 -6.16 -25.56 2.05
N GLU A 85 -6.53 -26.64 1.36
CA GLU A 85 -6.65 -27.98 1.94
C GLU A 85 -5.28 -28.53 2.36
N LEU A 86 -4.26 -28.40 1.52
CA LEU A 86 -2.89 -28.80 1.85
C LEU A 86 -2.32 -27.98 3.02
N ALA A 87 -2.57 -26.67 3.06
CA ALA A 87 -2.16 -25.83 4.18
C ALA A 87 -2.87 -26.19 5.50
N LYS A 88 -4.16 -26.57 5.43
CA LYS A 88 -4.90 -27.07 6.59
C LYS A 88 -4.37 -28.41 7.08
N ALA A 89 -4.13 -29.35 6.17
CA ALA A 89 -3.59 -30.67 6.49
C ALA A 89 -2.18 -30.60 7.11
N ALA A 90 -1.32 -29.71 6.59
CA ALA A 90 0.00 -29.46 7.17
C ALA A 90 -0.08 -28.82 8.57
N LYS A 91 -1.07 -27.94 8.81
CA LYS A 91 -1.28 -27.30 10.12
C LYS A 91 -1.89 -28.25 11.15
N THR A 92 -2.75 -29.18 10.74
CA THR A 92 -3.29 -30.21 11.65
C THR A 92 -2.25 -31.26 12.01
N GLY A 93 -1.30 -31.59 11.13
CA GLY A 93 -0.19 -32.50 11.44
C GLY A 93 0.87 -31.93 12.40
N SER A 94 0.89 -30.61 12.64
CA SER A 94 1.74 -29.97 13.65
C SER A 94 1.00 -29.59 14.93
N LYS A 95 -0.31 -29.88 15.03
CA LYS A 95 -1.15 -29.55 16.20
C LYS A 95 -1.55 -30.79 17.02
N ASP A 96 -0.85 -31.91 16.84
CA ASP A 96 -1.00 -33.09 17.70
C ASP A 96 0.01 -33.11 18.87
N GLU A 97 0.78 -32.04 19.11
CA GLU A 97 1.72 -31.93 20.25
C GLU A 97 1.49 -30.69 21.14
N ALA A 98 0.32 -30.04 21.05
CA ALA A 98 0.00 -28.92 21.93
C ALA A 98 -1.52 -28.75 22.08
N THR A 99 -2.16 -29.71 22.75
CA THR A 99 -3.51 -29.55 23.29
C THR A 99 -3.53 -29.98 24.74
N THR A 100 -3.37 -29.01 25.64
CA THR A 100 -3.98 -29.06 26.98
C THR A 100 -3.88 -27.68 27.63
N THR A 101 -5.02 -27.01 27.75
CA THR A 101 -5.49 -26.24 28.92
C THR A 101 -6.46 -25.16 28.44
N ASP A 102 -7.72 -25.57 28.38
CA ASP A 102 -8.88 -24.71 28.55
C ASP A 102 -9.36 -24.99 29.98
N VAL A 103 -9.06 -24.08 30.92
CA VAL A 103 -9.69 -24.05 32.24
C VAL A 103 -9.91 -22.60 32.66
N GLN A 104 -11.18 -22.26 32.71
CA GLN A 104 -11.78 -21.12 33.39
C GLN A 104 -11.58 -21.24 34.92
N VAL A 105 -10.90 -20.27 35.56
CA VAL A 105 -10.99 -20.03 37.03
C VAL A 105 -11.06 -18.53 37.32
N ASP A 106 -12.02 -18.21 38.16
CA ASP A 106 -12.46 -16.93 38.70
C ASP A 106 -11.85 -16.69 40.10
N VAL A 107 -11.62 -15.42 40.43
CA VAL A 107 -11.27 -14.79 41.74
C VAL A 107 -9.88 -15.02 42.36
N GLY A 108 -9.04 -13.97 42.24
CA GLY A 108 -8.44 -13.28 43.38
C GLY A 108 -7.08 -13.74 43.89
N ASP A 109 -6.01 -13.10 43.43
CA ASP A 109 -4.97 -12.53 44.31
C ASP A 109 -4.19 -11.44 43.56
N GLU A 110 -3.93 -10.36 44.26
CA GLU A 110 -3.39 -9.08 43.78
C GLU A 110 -1.86 -9.10 43.93
N MET A 111 -1.12 -9.16 42.81
CA MET A 111 0.26 -8.66 42.72
C MET A 111 0.61 -8.23 41.29
N ASP A 112 0.72 -6.90 41.14
CA ASP A 112 1.79 -6.18 40.42
C ASP A 112 2.11 -6.51 38.94
N GLU A 113 1.49 -5.68 38.08
CA GLU A 113 2.08 -4.84 37.01
C GLU A 113 2.82 -5.49 35.81
N ASP A 114 1.99 -5.88 34.83
CA ASP A 114 2.13 -5.66 33.38
C ASP A 114 3.20 -6.41 32.57
N GLY A 115 3.13 -7.73 32.64
CA GLY A 115 3.54 -8.64 31.55
C GLY A 115 2.35 -9.13 30.73
N MET A 116 1.69 -8.26 29.95
CA MET A 116 0.65 -8.68 28.99
C MET A 116 1.27 -9.04 27.63
N ASP A 117 1.73 -10.28 27.50
CA ASP A 117 1.86 -10.94 26.20
C ASP A 117 0.46 -11.35 25.72
N GLU A 118 -0.38 -10.35 25.41
CA GLU A 118 -1.53 -10.57 24.54
C GLU A 118 -1.03 -10.65 23.09
N ASP A 119 -1.30 -11.78 22.46
CA ASP A 119 -1.12 -12.03 21.02
C ASP A 119 -1.89 -10.97 20.20
N ILE A 120 -1.24 -9.83 19.94
CA ILE A 120 -1.80 -8.76 19.10
C ILE A 120 -1.84 -9.27 17.66
N ASP A 121 -3.05 -9.58 17.19
CA ASP A 121 -3.37 -9.99 15.82
C ASP A 121 -2.58 -9.17 14.78
N GLU A 122 -1.60 -9.79 14.11
CA GLU A 122 -0.70 -9.12 13.15
C GLU A 122 -1.43 -8.56 11.92
N SER A 123 -2.73 -8.82 11.78
CA SER A 123 -3.56 -8.26 10.72
C SER A 123 -3.98 -6.79 10.98
N ASN A 124 -3.77 -6.25 12.18
CA ASN A 124 -4.09 -4.86 12.51
C ASN A 124 -2.92 -3.91 12.11
N PRO A 125 -3.14 -2.82 11.34
CA PRO A 125 -2.09 -1.90 10.86
C PRO A 125 -1.22 -1.24 11.95
N MET A 126 -1.64 -1.31 13.22
CA MET A 126 -0.88 -0.78 14.36
C MET A 126 0.11 -1.79 14.95
N ALA A 127 0.02 -3.08 14.60
CA ALA A 127 0.91 -4.12 15.10
C ALA A 127 2.39 -3.85 14.74
N ALA A 128 2.65 -3.34 13.53
CA ALA A 128 4.00 -2.95 13.12
C ALA A 128 4.60 -1.82 13.98
N LEU A 129 3.76 -0.90 14.48
CA LEU A 129 4.18 0.20 15.34
C LEU A 129 4.50 -0.32 16.75
N ILE A 130 3.66 -1.21 17.27
CA ILE A 130 3.86 -1.81 18.60
C ILE A 130 5.09 -2.74 18.60
N ALA A 131 5.28 -3.55 17.56
CA ALA A 131 6.48 -4.37 17.39
C ALA A 131 7.75 -3.53 17.29
N SER A 132 7.71 -2.41 16.56
CA SER A 132 8.83 -1.47 16.49
C SER A 132 9.11 -0.80 17.84
N ALA A 133 8.09 -0.48 18.63
CA ALA A 133 8.24 0.10 19.96
C ALA A 133 8.88 -0.90 20.94
N ARG A 134 8.44 -2.17 20.93
CA ARG A 134 9.04 -3.25 21.74
C ARG A 134 10.49 -3.52 21.37
N ALA A 135 10.81 -3.55 20.07
CA ALA A 135 12.19 -3.72 19.61
C ALA A 135 13.09 -2.55 20.07
N ALA A 136 12.59 -1.32 20.03
CA ALA A 136 13.32 -0.15 20.52
C ALA A 136 13.51 -0.18 22.05
N ALA A 137 12.51 -0.62 22.81
CA ALA A 137 12.61 -0.79 24.25
C ALA A 137 13.68 -1.86 24.62
N ALA A 138 13.65 -3.02 23.96
CA ALA A 138 14.65 -4.06 24.20
C ALA A 138 16.08 -3.63 23.86
N THR A 139 16.27 -2.79 22.82
CA THR A 139 17.59 -2.22 22.54
C THR A 139 18.03 -1.21 23.60
N TYR A 140 17.10 -0.44 24.18
CA TYR A 140 17.41 0.51 25.25
C TYR A 140 17.76 -0.20 26.56
N ASP A 141 16.99 -1.23 26.94
CA ASP A 141 17.25 -2.02 28.16
C ASP A 141 18.60 -2.73 28.07
N ARG A 142 18.95 -3.25 26.88
CA ARG A 142 20.28 -3.82 26.64
C ARG A 142 21.40 -2.79 26.73
N GLN A 143 21.16 -1.58 26.22
CA GLN A 143 22.16 -0.52 26.24
C GLN A 143 22.36 0.03 27.66
N LEU A 144 21.31 0.05 28.48
CA LEU A 144 21.39 0.37 29.90
C LEU A 144 22.17 -0.70 30.68
N ALA A 145 21.93 -1.99 30.38
CA ALA A 145 22.65 -3.09 31.00
C ALA A 145 24.15 -3.13 30.61
N ASP A 146 24.51 -2.74 29.37
CA ASP A 146 25.92 -2.67 28.93
C ASP A 146 26.66 -1.44 29.53
N ASP A 147 25.96 -0.35 29.89
CA ASP A 147 26.56 0.83 30.53
C ASP A 147 26.85 0.61 32.03
N ASP A 148 26.05 -0.23 32.73
CA ASP A 148 26.25 -0.56 34.15
C ASP A 148 27.42 -1.56 34.40
N ASP A 149 27.90 -2.26 33.37
CA ASP A 149 28.95 -3.30 33.47
C ASP A 149 30.38 -2.75 33.23
N MET A 150 30.53 -1.43 33.09
CA MET A 150 31.81 -0.75 32.77
C MET A 150 32.43 0.02 33.96
N ASP A 151 31.88 -0.11 35.17
CA ASP A 151 32.33 0.60 36.39
C ASP A 151 32.87 -0.34 37.51
N GLU A 152 33.28 -1.58 37.19
CA GLU A 152 34.01 -2.48 38.12
C GLU A 152 35.35 -2.98 37.52
N ASP A 153 36.37 -2.13 37.50
CA ASP A 153 37.78 -2.55 37.49
C ASP A 153 38.69 -1.42 38.06
N ASP A 154 38.88 -1.43 39.39
CA ASP A 154 40.05 -0.89 40.11
C ASP A 154 40.43 -1.83 41.28
#